data_AF-A0AA45N0F1-F1
#
_entry.id   AF-A0AA45N0F1-F1
#
_cell.length_a   1.000
_cell.length_b   1.000
_cell.length_c   1.000
_cell.angle_alpha   90.00
_cell.angle_beta   90.00
_cell.angle_gamma   90.00
#
_symmetry.space_group_name_H-M   'P 1'
#
loop_
_entity.id
_entity.type
_entity.pdbx_description
1 polymer ?
#
loop_
_entity_poly.entity_id
_entity_poly.type
_entity_poly.pdbx_seq_one_letter_code
_entity_poly.pdbx_strand_id
1 'polypeptide(L)'
;MAASGMTETTVKRWIRIMRAAGETHIGSWRRCEGSGGFQPIHVLGPGADALCRLKPFTGAQCSKRSRRNAKADGRADVAQARRSAKYYAKKAASTPHNWAAALFMPKCTEARHGR
;
A
#
# COMPACT_ATOMS: atom_id res chain seq x y z
N MET A 1 -16.84 -2.06 10.60
CA MET A 1 -17.88 -3.09 10.39
C MET A 1 -18.64 -2.74 9.12
N ALA A 2 -18.96 -3.71 8.26
CA ALA A 2 -19.88 -3.44 7.15
C ALA A 2 -21.25 -3.08 7.75
N ALA A 3 -22.03 -2.25 7.06
CA ALA A 3 -23.35 -1.79 7.53
C ALA A 3 -24.34 -2.95 7.82
N SER A 4 -24.06 -4.14 7.31
CA SER A 4 -24.85 -5.36 7.48
C SER A 4 -24.46 -6.25 8.67
N GLY A 5 -23.45 -5.88 9.47
CA GLY A 5 -22.96 -6.72 10.58
C GLY A 5 -22.22 -8.00 10.15
N MET A 6 -22.12 -8.27 8.85
CA MET A 6 -21.43 -9.45 8.32
C MET A 6 -19.93 -9.23 8.20
N THR A 7 -19.17 -10.31 8.36
CA THR A 7 -17.72 -10.32 8.13
C THR A 7 -17.43 -10.25 6.63
N GLU A 8 -16.29 -9.66 6.26
CA GLU A 8 -15.86 -9.54 4.87
C GLU A 8 -15.77 -10.91 4.16
N THR A 9 -15.35 -11.94 4.89
CA THR A 9 -15.24 -13.32 4.41
C THR A 9 -16.60 -13.87 4.00
N THR A 10 -17.63 -13.64 4.82
CA THR A 10 -19.01 -14.06 4.53
C THR A 10 -19.55 -13.35 3.29
N VAL A 11 -19.31 -12.03 3.17
CA VAL A 11 -19.73 -11.25 1.99
C VAL A 11 -19.07 -11.80 0.72
N LYS A 12 -17.75 -12.05 0.74
CA LYS A 12 -17.03 -12.63 -0.41
C LYS A 12 -17.55 -14.01 -0.79
N ARG A 13 -17.91 -14.84 0.19
CA ARG A 13 -18.49 -16.17 -0.05
C ARG A 13 -19.83 -16.05 -0.79
N TRP A 14 -20.72 -15.17 -0.34
CA TRP A 14 -22.01 -14.94 -0.99
C TRP A 14 -21.87 -14.43 -2.42
N ILE A 15 -20.99 -13.45 -2.65
CA ILE A 15 -20.71 -12.95 -4.00
C ILE A 15 -20.24 -14.07 -4.93
N ARG A 16 -19.39 -15.00 -4.44
CA ARG A 16 -18.91 -16.13 -5.23
C ARG A 16 -20.04 -17.08 -5.62
N ILE A 17 -20.96 -17.35 -4.71
CA ILE A 17 -22.13 -18.20 -4.96
C ILE A 17 -23.04 -17.56 -6.00
N MET A 18 -23.41 -16.29 -5.81
CA MET A 18 -24.28 -15.57 -6.75
C MET A 18 -23.65 -15.47 -8.15
N ARG A 19 -22.33 -15.29 -8.24
CA ARG A 19 -21.62 -15.27 -9.53
C ARG A 19 -21.60 -16.63 -10.21
N ALA A 20 -21.43 -17.72 -9.46
CA ALA A 20 -21.50 -19.08 -10.00
C ALA A 20 -22.92 -19.43 -10.52
N ALA A 21 -23.96 -18.87 -9.89
CA ALA A 21 -25.33 -18.99 -10.34
C ALA A 21 -25.68 -18.07 -11.53
N GLY A 22 -24.77 -17.19 -11.96
CA GLY A 22 -25.03 -16.21 -13.04
C GLY A 22 -25.93 -15.04 -12.63
N GLU A 23 -26.21 -14.90 -11.33
CA GLU A 23 -27.08 -13.84 -10.78
C GLU A 23 -26.34 -12.51 -10.59
N THR A 24 -25.00 -12.52 -10.69
CA THR A 24 -24.18 -11.31 -10.60
C THR A 24 -22.99 -11.39 -11.54
N HIS A 25 -22.55 -10.23 -12.02
CA HIS A 25 -21.33 -10.08 -12.79
C HIS A 25 -20.56 -8.84 -12.32
N ILE A 26 -19.30 -8.72 -12.72
CA ILE A 26 -18.48 -7.53 -12.44
C ILE A 26 -18.88 -6.45 -13.45
N GLY A 27 -19.61 -5.43 -13.01
CA GLY A 27 -19.99 -4.33 -13.90
C GLY A 27 -18.88 -3.29 -14.07
N SER A 28 -18.03 -3.12 -13.06
CA SER A 28 -16.89 -2.20 -13.14
C SER A 28 -15.81 -2.52 -12.10
N TRP A 29 -14.67 -1.85 -12.24
CA TRP A 29 -13.56 -1.96 -11.29
C TRP A 29 -13.33 -0.61 -10.63
N ARG A 30 -13.20 -0.63 -9.30
CA ARG A 30 -12.82 0.53 -8.51
C ARG A 30 -11.39 0.37 -8.02
N ARG A 31 -10.64 1.46 -8.02
CA ARG A 31 -9.33 1.50 -7.37
C ARG A 31 -9.52 1.66 -5.85
N CYS A 32 -8.89 0.79 -5.07
CA CYS A 32 -8.95 0.88 -3.62
C CYS A 32 -8.10 2.04 -3.10
N GLU A 33 -8.73 2.93 -2.34
CA GLU A 33 -8.02 3.96 -1.61
C GLU A 33 -7.26 3.34 -0.43
N GLY A 34 -6.05 2.86 -0.67
CA GLY A 34 -5.06 2.59 0.40
C GLY A 34 -4.11 1.48 0.03
N SER A 35 -4.68 0.38 -0.47
CA SER A 35 -3.97 -0.87 -0.74
C SER A 35 -3.27 -0.92 -2.09
N GLY A 36 -3.55 0.03 -2.98
CA GLY A 36 -3.04 0.03 -4.35
C GLY A 36 -3.61 -1.07 -5.26
N GLY A 37 -4.55 -1.86 -4.73
CA GLY A 37 -5.29 -2.86 -5.47
C GLY A 37 -6.56 -2.32 -6.13
N PHE A 38 -7.27 -3.24 -6.78
CA PHE A 38 -8.56 -3.03 -7.42
C PHE A 38 -9.61 -3.88 -6.72
N GLN A 39 -10.79 -3.30 -6.53
CA GLN A 39 -11.97 -4.00 -6.05
C GLN A 39 -12.99 -4.10 -7.19
N PRO A 40 -13.52 -5.29 -7.47
CA PRO A 40 -14.64 -5.42 -8.40
C PRO A 40 -15.90 -4.83 -7.77
N ILE A 41 -16.68 -4.11 -8.58
CA ILE A 41 -18.04 -3.71 -8.24
C ILE A 41 -18.98 -4.70 -8.93
N HIS A 42 -19.72 -5.45 -8.12
CA HIS A 42 -20.69 -6.42 -8.60
C HIS A 42 -22.02 -5.73 -8.90
N VAL A 43 -22.65 -6.14 -10.00
CA VAL A 43 -23.98 -5.72 -10.42
C VAL A 43 -24.88 -6.95 -10.40
N LEU A 44 -26.13 -6.76 -9.97
CA LEU A 44 -27.15 -7.81 -9.98
C LEU A 44 -27.66 -8.05 -11.40
N GLY A 45 -27.92 -9.31 -11.72
CA GLY A 45 -28.40 -9.77 -13.01
C GLY A 45 -27.33 -10.44 -13.87
N PRO A 46 -27.78 -11.19 -14.90
CA PRO A 46 -26.90 -11.86 -15.83
C PRO A 46 -26.11 -10.85 -16.66
N GLY A 47 -24.84 -11.17 -16.94
CA GLY A 47 -23.97 -10.31 -17.73
C GLY A 47 -22.54 -10.84 -17.83
N ALA A 48 -21.77 -10.31 -18.77
CA ALA A 48 -20.36 -10.60 -18.88
C ALA A 48 -19.55 -9.73 -17.92
N ASP A 49 -18.47 -10.28 -17.36
CA ASP A 49 -17.59 -9.51 -16.50
C ASP A 49 -16.85 -8.42 -17.28
N ALA A 50 -16.91 -7.20 -16.76
CA ALA A 50 -16.09 -6.10 -17.24
C ALA A 50 -14.61 -6.42 -17.03
N LEU A 51 -13.81 -6.24 -18.08
CA LEU A 51 -12.35 -6.38 -17.98
C LEU A 51 -11.75 -5.30 -17.08
N CYS A 52 -10.81 -5.69 -16.22
CA CYS A 52 -10.07 -4.74 -15.41
C CYS A 52 -9.09 -3.95 -16.28
N ARG A 53 -9.41 -2.68 -16.55
CA ARG A 53 -8.54 -1.76 -17.30
C ARG A 53 -7.71 -0.84 -16.40
N LEU A 54 -7.81 -0.99 -15.09
CA LEU A 54 -7.09 -0.15 -14.15
C LEU A 54 -5.62 -0.59 -14.08
N LYS A 55 -4.69 0.34 -14.38
CA LYS A 55 -3.24 0.07 -14.28
C LYS A 55 -2.78 0.05 -12.82
N PRO A 56 -1.95 -0.92 -12.38
CA PRO A 56 -1.34 -0.89 -11.05
C PRO A 56 -0.66 0.45 -10.77
N PHE A 57 -0.57 0.84 -9.50
CA PHE A 57 0.26 2.00 -9.17
C PHE A 57 1.72 1.72 -9.54
N THR A 58 2.37 2.70 -10.15
CA THR A 58 3.81 2.63 -10.37
C THR A 58 4.55 2.73 -9.03
N GLY A 59 5.80 2.24 -8.97
CA GLY A 59 6.63 2.38 -7.77
C GLY A 59 6.78 3.84 -7.30
N ALA A 60 6.83 4.79 -8.25
CA ALA A 60 6.85 6.22 -7.96
C ALA A 60 5.55 6.72 -7.31
N GLN A 61 4.39 6.26 -7.80
CA GLN A 61 3.08 6.59 -7.22
C GLN A 61 2.92 6.00 -5.82
N CYS A 62 3.33 4.74 -5.61
CA CYS A 62 3.38 4.12 -4.28
C CYS A 62 4.27 4.91 -3.31
N SER A 63 5.45 5.35 -3.77
CA SER A 63 6.39 6.12 -2.97
C SER A 63 5.87 7.52 -2.62
N LYS A 64 5.25 8.23 -3.57
CA LYS A 64 4.60 9.53 -3.34
C LYS A 64 3.47 9.39 -2.31
N ARG A 65 2.66 8.35 -2.42
CA ARG A 65 1.58 8.06 -1.47
C ARG A 65 2.11 7.73 -0.07
N SER A 66 3.09 6.85 0.03
CA SER A 66 3.71 6.48 1.32
C SER A 66 4.23 7.72 2.06
N ARG A 67 4.87 8.65 1.35
CA ARG A 67 5.29 9.95 1.91
C ARG A 67 4.12 10.81 2.39
N ARG A 68 3.05 10.89 1.60
CA ARG A 68 1.84 11.64 1.98
C ARG A 68 1.20 11.06 3.24
N ASN A 69 1.04 9.75 3.32
CA ASN A 69 0.48 9.08 4.49
C ASN A 69 1.36 9.26 5.73
N ALA A 70 2.70 9.13 5.58
CA ALA A 70 3.62 9.40 6.69
C ALA A 70 3.51 10.83 7.21
N LYS A 71 3.23 11.82 6.36
CA LYS A 71 2.94 13.19 6.78
C LYS A 71 1.61 13.32 7.52
N ALA A 72 0.55 12.73 6.98
CA ALA A 72 -0.78 12.75 7.59
C ALA A 72 -0.78 12.07 8.97
N ASP A 73 -0.02 11.00 9.13
CA ASP A 73 0.10 10.23 10.37
C ASP A 73 1.12 10.83 11.36
N GLY A 74 1.76 11.97 11.05
CA GLY A 74 2.78 12.58 11.91
C GLY A 74 4.11 11.80 12.00
N ARG A 75 4.34 10.82 11.12
CA ARG A 75 5.54 9.95 11.08
C ARG A 75 6.51 10.32 9.95
N ALA A 76 6.46 11.56 9.48
CA ALA A 76 7.23 12.01 8.32
C ALA A 76 8.74 11.84 8.55
N ASP A 77 9.20 12.21 9.75
CA ASP A 77 10.62 12.18 10.12
C ASP A 77 11.14 10.76 10.26
N VAL A 78 10.38 9.88 10.92
CA VAL A 78 10.70 8.45 11.04
C VAL A 78 10.79 7.80 9.65
N ALA A 79 9.83 8.12 8.77
CA ALA A 79 9.84 7.62 7.40
C ALA A 79 11.04 8.17 6.60
N GLN A 80 11.46 9.40 6.85
CA GLN A 80 12.64 10.00 6.23
C GLN A 80 13.93 9.36 6.74
N ALA A 81 14.11 9.22 8.05
CA ALA A 81 15.24 8.56 8.67
C ALA A 81 15.41 7.13 8.14
N ARG A 82 14.32 6.36 8.04
CA ARG A 82 14.34 5.00 7.47
C ARG A 82 14.78 4.98 6.00
N ARG A 83 14.35 5.95 5.19
CA ARG A 83 14.78 6.08 3.79
C ARG A 83 16.27 6.41 3.70
N SER A 84 16.74 7.37 4.49
CA SER A 84 18.16 7.74 4.56
C SER A 84 19.02 6.56 5.02
N ALA A 85 18.61 5.85 6.07
CA ALA A 85 19.32 4.67 6.56
C ALA A 85 19.44 3.58 5.47
N LYS A 86 18.37 3.28 4.75
CA LYS A 86 18.41 2.33 3.61
C LYS A 86 19.34 2.79 2.50
N TYR A 87 19.31 4.08 2.15
CA TYR A 87 20.17 4.65 1.13
C TYR A 87 21.65 4.50 1.51
N TYR A 88 22.01 4.88 2.74
CA TYR A 88 23.38 4.80 3.22
C TYR A 88 23.86 3.36 3.44
N ALA A 89 22.99 2.46 3.91
CA ALA A 89 23.31 1.02 3.98
C ALA A 89 23.60 0.44 2.59
N LYS A 90 22.79 0.77 1.58
CA LYS A 90 23.04 0.34 0.20
C LYS A 90 24.33 0.95 -0.36
N LYS A 91 24.58 2.24 -0.09
CA LYS A 91 25.80 2.93 -0.52
C LYS A 91 27.05 2.34 0.14
N ALA A 92 26.98 2.00 1.43
CA ALA A 92 28.05 1.31 2.14
C ALA A 92 28.35 -0.07 1.54
N ALA A 93 27.31 -0.84 1.20
CA ALA A 93 27.47 -2.15 0.56
C ALA A 93 28.04 -2.07 -0.87
N SER A 94 27.78 -0.99 -1.60
CA SER A 94 28.29 -0.80 -2.97
C SER A 94 29.63 -0.09 -3.04
N THR A 95 30.19 0.38 -1.92
CA THR A 95 31.48 1.07 -1.89
C THR A 95 32.56 0.07 -1.43
N PRO A 96 33.51 -0.31 -2.30
CA PRO A 96 34.65 -1.10 -1.85
C PRO A 96 35.47 -0.21 -0.91
N HIS A 97 35.75 -0.73 0.30
CA HIS A 97 36.47 -0.11 1.42
C HIS A 97 35.61 0.62 2.49
N ASN A 98 35.16 -0.22 3.44
CA ASN A 98 34.97 -0.07 4.90
C ASN A 98 35.21 1.24 5.68
N TRP A 99 35.88 2.28 5.17
CA TRP A 99 36.04 3.56 5.90
C TRP A 99 34.93 4.59 5.56
N ALA A 100 34.40 4.57 4.34
CA ALA A 100 33.32 5.47 3.94
C ALA A 100 31.98 5.17 4.65
N ALA A 101 31.75 3.91 5.05
CA ALA A 101 30.56 3.52 5.81
C ALA A 101 30.48 4.21 7.18
N ALA A 102 31.62 4.48 7.83
CA ALA A 102 31.69 5.20 9.11
C ALA A 102 31.32 6.69 8.99
N LEU A 103 31.51 7.29 7.80
CA LEU A 103 31.20 8.70 7.55
C LEU A 103 29.74 8.96 7.14
N PHE A 104 29.07 7.96 6.54
CA PHE A 104 27.72 8.10 5.99
C PHE A 104 26.60 7.55 6.88
N MET A 105 26.90 6.94 8.02
CA MET A 105 25.86 6.62 8.99
C MET A 105 25.30 7.94 9.56
N PRO A 106 23.98 8.19 9.51
CA PRO A 106 23.43 9.30 10.26
C PRO A 106 23.76 9.03 11.73
N LYS A 107 24.52 9.93 12.37
CA LYS A 107 24.61 9.95 13.82
C LYS A 107 23.17 10.04 14.28
N CYS A 108 22.62 8.97 14.86
CA CYS A 108 21.38 9.05 15.60
C CYS A 108 21.64 10.10 16.67
N THR A 109 21.27 11.34 16.41
CA THR A 109 21.19 12.35 17.45
C THR A 109 20.11 11.83 18.38
N GLU A 110 20.53 11.32 19.52
CA GLU A 110 19.65 11.09 20.66
C GLU A 110 18.74 12.31 20.75
N ALA A 111 17.45 12.08 20.59
CA ALA A 111 16.47 13.06 21.00
C ALA A 111 16.76 13.29 22.49
N ARG A 112 17.34 14.45 22.82
CA ARG A 112 17.38 14.96 24.19
C ARG A 112 15.92 15.07 24.64
N HIS A 113 15.41 14.00 25.26
CA HIS A 113 14.28 14.09 26.15
C HIS A 113 14.79 14.84 27.38
N GLY A 114 14.61 16.16 27.36
CA GLY A 114 14.76 16.98 28.54
C GLY A 114 13.62 16.70 29.50
N ARG A 115 13.93 16.06 30.63
CA ARG A 115 13.94 16.64 31.98
C ARG A 115 14.25 15.55 32.99
#